data_AF-W2S4N2-F1
#
_entry.id   AF-W2S4N2-F1
#
_cell.length_a   1.000
_cell.length_b   1.000
_cell.length_c   1.000
_cell.angle_alpha   90.00
_cell.angle_beta   90.00
_cell.angle_gamma   90.00
#
_symmetry.space_group_name_H-M   'P 1'
#
loop_
_entity.id
_entity.type
_entity.pdbx_description
1 polymer ?
#
loop_
_entity_poly.entity_id
_entity_poly.type
_entity_poly.pdbx_seq_one_letter_code
_entity_poly.pdbx_strand_id
1 'polypeptide(L)'
;MRGGLDTLGWSGSLKQAIETVTSFVKFQTKTQTPASSPNPTEETTTSLKLDYPTHPFPTDLSATISKLPFGFSDMALARTLSVQTIDLLVDVHEQDLAQRTQQPNNSTSSPSRKRLYTADKCLQLLKSTSMPEPERMIVGGLLAYTVQSQPPASRTTFYDESLMSLLAELAQYTFFNYEHPSLLWIVMCFSVLQDHLTQGSRVDFFHHTVLRFRQSTRWSRMEKTLKEFLWTDERLREWKWAWEDAIGSHRPMGYESRTPSKSPEIEGFARDGVVTPAPSIDRYANLRPPMEVGLQIKMEE
;
A
#
# COMPACT_ATOMS: atom_id res chain seq x y z
N MET A 1 30.62 8.06 -22.02
CA MET A 1 29.79 7.08 -22.75
C MET A 1 28.43 7.00 -22.06
N ARG A 2 27.41 7.67 -22.62
CA ARG A 2 26.03 7.68 -22.12
C ARG A 2 25.22 6.71 -22.99
N GLY A 3 25.05 5.47 -22.55
CA GLY A 3 24.10 4.51 -23.14
C GLY A 3 22.90 4.43 -22.20
N GLY A 4 21.80 5.07 -22.57
CA GLY A 4 20.55 5.03 -21.81
C GLY A 4 19.81 3.70 -21.97
N LEU A 5 19.03 3.36 -20.95
CA LEU A 5 18.22 2.14 -20.80
C LEU A 5 17.28 1.88 -21.99
N ASP A 6 17.01 2.90 -22.81
CA ASP A 6 16.02 2.89 -23.90
C ASP A 6 16.48 2.13 -25.15
N THR A 7 17.75 1.69 -25.22
CA THR A 7 18.30 0.95 -26.37
C THR A 7 18.26 -0.57 -26.21
N LEU A 8 17.83 -1.04 -25.05
CA LEU A 8 17.70 -2.46 -24.74
C LEU A 8 16.28 -2.88 -25.08
N GLY A 9 16.11 -3.58 -26.21
CA GLY A 9 14.85 -4.27 -26.53
C GLY A 9 14.44 -5.26 -25.43
N TRP A 10 13.36 -6.02 -25.64
CA TRP A 10 12.77 -6.94 -24.65
C TRP A 10 13.79 -7.85 -23.93
N SER A 11 14.88 -8.23 -24.61
CA SER A 11 15.98 -9.02 -24.07
C SER A 11 16.81 -8.30 -23.00
N GLY A 12 17.01 -6.99 -23.11
CA GLY A 12 17.78 -6.23 -22.13
C GLY A 12 16.95 -5.78 -20.93
N SER A 13 15.64 -5.52 -21.11
CA SER A 13 14.72 -5.38 -19.97
C SER A 13 14.59 -6.68 -19.17
N LEU A 14 14.58 -7.84 -19.86
CA LEU A 14 14.60 -9.15 -19.19
C LEU A 14 15.92 -9.40 -18.45
N LYS A 15 17.05 -9.08 -19.08
CA LYS A 15 18.37 -9.20 -18.45
C LYS A 15 18.47 -8.34 -17.20
N GLN A 16 17.98 -7.10 -17.26
CA GLN A 16 17.97 -6.20 -16.12
C GLN A 16 17.01 -6.68 -15.02
N ALA A 17 15.82 -7.19 -15.36
CA ALA A 17 14.92 -7.78 -14.36
C ALA A 17 15.55 -9.00 -13.67
N ILE A 18 16.24 -9.88 -14.42
CA ILE A 18 16.97 -11.02 -13.88
C ILE A 18 18.13 -10.54 -12.99
N GLU A 19 18.87 -9.50 -13.40
CA GLU A 19 19.98 -8.93 -12.64
C GLU A 19 19.50 -8.27 -11.33
N THR A 20 18.35 -7.58 -11.36
CA THR A 20 17.70 -6.98 -10.18
C THR A 20 17.20 -8.06 -9.22
N VAL A 21 16.52 -9.11 -9.73
CA VAL A 21 16.09 -10.24 -8.89
C VAL A 21 17.30 -10.99 -8.32
N THR A 22 18.35 -11.20 -9.12
CA THR A 22 19.56 -11.91 -8.68
C THR A 22 20.35 -11.11 -7.64
N SER A 23 20.45 -9.79 -7.80
CA SER A 23 21.12 -8.91 -6.82
C SER A 23 20.32 -8.82 -5.51
N PHE A 24 18.99 -8.83 -5.59
CA PHE A 24 18.12 -8.91 -4.41
C PHE A 24 18.30 -10.23 -3.64
N VAL A 25 18.33 -11.37 -4.34
CA VAL A 25 18.60 -12.69 -3.73
C VAL A 25 20.01 -12.76 -3.12
N LYS A 26 21.02 -12.17 -3.78
CA LYS A 26 22.39 -12.06 -3.24
C LYS A 26 22.47 -11.18 -2.00
N PHE A 27 21.66 -10.13 -1.91
CA PHE A 27 21.58 -9.27 -0.73
C PHE A 27 21.00 -10.02 0.48
N GLN A 28 19.97 -10.84 0.28
CA GLN A 28 19.41 -11.68 1.35
C GLN A 28 20.36 -12.78 1.84
N THR A 29 21.09 -13.43 0.94
CA THR A 29 22.03 -14.49 1.33
C THR A 29 23.25 -13.96 2.10
N LYS A 30 23.66 -12.71 1.85
CA LYS A 30 24.80 -12.08 2.55
C LYS A 30 24.45 -11.58 3.96
N THR A 31 23.17 -11.37 4.26
CA THR A 31 22.70 -10.95 5.59
C THR A 31 22.45 -12.12 6.55
N GLN A 32 22.44 -13.37 6.05
CA GLN A 32 22.13 -14.58 6.83
C GLN A 32 23.33 -15.42 7.31
N THR A 33 24.57 -14.91 7.32
CA THR A 33 25.70 -15.64 7.93
C THR A 33 26.06 -15.10 9.32
N PRO A 34 25.69 -15.85 10.38
CA PRO A 34 26.69 -16.28 11.35
C PRO A 34 26.65 -17.79 11.61
N ALA A 35 27.81 -18.30 12.02
CA ALA A 35 28.17 -19.70 12.10
C ALA A 35 27.70 -20.45 13.37
N SER A 36 27.51 -21.76 13.19
CA SER A 36 27.59 -22.88 14.17
C SER A 36 26.42 -23.18 15.14
N SER A 37 25.77 -24.33 14.84
CA SER A 37 25.11 -25.40 15.64
C SER A 37 25.39 -25.47 17.17
N PRO A 38 24.57 -26.13 18.05
CA PRO A 38 23.65 -27.25 17.79
C PRO A 38 22.26 -27.25 18.51
N ASN A 39 21.36 -28.11 18.01
CA ASN A 39 20.00 -28.52 18.49
C ASN A 39 19.50 -28.00 19.84
N PRO A 40 18.20 -27.63 19.92
CA PRO A 40 17.29 -28.51 20.68
C PRO A 40 15.84 -28.61 20.15
N THR A 41 15.28 -29.81 20.32
CA THR A 41 13.87 -30.14 20.57
C THR A 41 12.84 -29.88 19.48
N GLU A 42 12.19 -30.98 19.07
CA GLU A 42 10.91 -31.03 18.36
C GLU A 42 9.85 -30.20 19.10
N GLU A 43 9.77 -28.91 18.78
CA GLU A 43 8.58 -28.14 19.08
C GLU A 43 7.46 -28.72 18.24
N THR A 44 6.45 -29.25 18.93
CA THR A 44 5.19 -29.69 18.33
C THR A 44 4.50 -28.45 17.76
N THR A 45 4.93 -27.99 16.58
CA THR A 45 4.20 -27.00 15.80
C THR A 45 2.92 -27.69 15.35
N THR A 46 1.85 -27.48 16.11
CA THR A 46 0.49 -27.69 15.63
C THR A 46 0.35 -26.88 14.36
N SER A 47 0.55 -27.53 13.21
CA SER A 47 0.37 -26.91 11.91
C SER A 47 -1.09 -26.47 11.83
N LEU A 48 -1.30 -25.16 11.63
CA LEU A 48 -2.65 -24.65 11.41
C LEU A 48 -3.15 -25.26 10.12
N LYS A 49 -4.09 -26.21 10.23
CA LYS A 49 -4.67 -26.87 9.08
C LYS A 49 -5.60 -25.87 8.37
N LEU A 50 -5.29 -25.54 7.11
CA LEU A 50 -6.19 -24.77 6.26
C LEU A 50 -7.39 -25.63 5.88
N ASP A 51 -8.58 -25.05 6.04
CA ASP A 51 -9.84 -25.69 5.66
C ASP A 51 -10.41 -25.00 4.43
N TYR A 52 -10.64 -25.77 3.36
CA TYR A 52 -11.16 -25.25 2.10
C TYR A 52 -12.63 -25.61 1.97
N PRO A 53 -13.49 -24.63 1.67
CA PRO A 53 -14.92 -24.86 1.69
C PRO A 53 -15.35 -25.81 0.57
N THR A 54 -16.31 -26.69 0.87
CA THR A 54 -16.86 -27.67 -0.07
C THR A 54 -18.32 -27.34 -0.38
N HIS A 55 -18.81 -27.82 -1.52
CA HIS A 55 -20.21 -27.63 -1.88
C HIS A 55 -21.11 -28.71 -1.25
N PRO A 56 -22.34 -28.33 -0.84
CA PRO A 56 -22.88 -26.97 -0.79
C PRO A 56 -22.24 -26.12 0.32
N PHE A 57 -22.09 -24.81 0.09
CA PHE A 57 -21.52 -23.91 1.10
C PHE A 57 -22.46 -23.80 2.31
N PRO A 58 -21.93 -23.81 3.55
CA PRO A 58 -22.71 -23.49 4.74
C PRO A 58 -23.33 -22.08 4.62
N THR A 59 -24.53 -21.90 5.18
CA THR A 59 -25.25 -20.61 5.17
C THR A 59 -24.42 -19.51 5.81
N ASP A 60 -23.76 -19.81 6.94
CA ASP A 60 -22.92 -18.85 7.67
C ASP A 60 -21.72 -18.40 6.82
N LEU A 61 -21.05 -19.34 6.14
CA LEU A 61 -19.94 -19.01 5.26
C LEU A 61 -20.40 -18.18 4.06
N SER A 62 -21.56 -18.50 3.48
CA SER A 62 -22.13 -17.73 2.38
C SER A 62 -22.45 -16.28 2.81
N ALA A 63 -22.95 -16.11 4.03
CA ALA A 63 -23.16 -14.79 4.61
C ALA A 63 -21.83 -14.04 4.84
N THR A 64 -20.79 -14.72 5.31
CA THR A 64 -19.43 -14.15 5.46
C THR A 64 -18.85 -13.71 4.11
N ILE A 65 -18.92 -14.57 3.09
CA ILE A 65 -18.44 -14.27 1.73
C ILE A 65 -19.16 -13.05 1.14
N SER A 66 -20.47 -12.90 1.39
CA SER A 66 -21.26 -11.77 0.87
C SER A 66 -20.83 -10.39 1.36
N LYS A 67 -20.03 -10.32 2.44
CA LYS A 67 -19.46 -9.08 2.97
C LYS A 67 -18.18 -8.64 2.26
N LEU A 68 -17.53 -9.54 1.52
CA LEU A 68 -16.25 -9.27 0.89
C LEU A 68 -16.43 -8.43 -0.39
N PRO A 69 -15.42 -7.63 -0.77
CA PRO A 69 -15.34 -7.05 -2.11
C PRO A 69 -15.48 -8.13 -3.17
N PHE A 70 -16.10 -7.76 -4.30
CA PHE A 70 -16.47 -8.67 -5.38
C PHE A 70 -15.33 -9.63 -5.79
N GLY A 71 -14.11 -9.11 -5.98
CA GLY A 71 -12.96 -9.91 -6.37
C GLY A 71 -12.56 -10.96 -5.34
N PHE A 72 -12.60 -10.64 -4.04
CA PHE A 72 -12.33 -11.62 -2.98
C PHE A 72 -13.48 -12.61 -2.80
N SER A 73 -14.72 -12.14 -2.95
CA SER A 73 -15.90 -13.01 -2.94
C SER A 73 -15.83 -14.06 -4.06
N ASP A 74 -15.46 -13.64 -5.27
CA ASP A 74 -15.31 -14.56 -6.42
C ASP A 74 -14.22 -15.60 -6.17
N MET A 75 -13.06 -15.19 -5.63
CA MET A 75 -11.99 -16.10 -5.24
C MET A 75 -12.42 -17.11 -4.15
N ALA A 76 -13.21 -16.67 -3.17
CA ALA A 76 -13.76 -17.53 -2.12
C ALA A 76 -14.76 -18.55 -2.68
N LEU A 77 -15.66 -18.11 -3.57
CA LEU A 77 -16.63 -18.99 -4.24
C LEU A 77 -15.95 -19.98 -5.20
N ALA A 78 -14.83 -19.59 -5.81
CA ALA A 78 -13.97 -20.48 -6.59
C ALA A 78 -13.21 -21.51 -5.73
N ARG A 79 -13.35 -21.47 -4.39
CA ARG A 79 -12.67 -22.35 -3.42
C ARG A 79 -11.14 -22.24 -3.49
N THR A 80 -10.64 -21.08 -3.92
CA THR A 80 -9.19 -20.78 -3.96
C THR A 80 -8.66 -20.22 -2.64
N LEU A 81 -9.57 -19.84 -1.73
CA LEU A 81 -9.26 -19.32 -0.41
C LEU A 81 -9.77 -20.30 0.66
N SER A 82 -8.95 -20.51 1.68
CA SER A 82 -9.36 -21.22 2.90
C SER A 82 -10.31 -20.35 3.74
N VAL A 83 -11.06 -21.01 4.62
CA VAL A 83 -11.94 -20.34 5.60
C VAL A 83 -11.13 -19.37 6.47
N GLN A 84 -9.90 -19.74 6.85
CA GLN A 84 -9.03 -18.88 7.67
C GLN A 84 -8.65 -17.59 6.95
N THR A 85 -8.36 -17.66 5.65
CA THR A 85 -8.06 -16.46 4.84
C THR A 85 -9.31 -15.61 4.62
N ILE A 86 -10.47 -16.24 4.40
CA ILE A 86 -11.77 -15.54 4.27
C ILE A 86 -12.07 -14.74 5.55
N ASP A 87 -11.92 -15.36 6.72
CA ASP A 87 -12.15 -14.71 8.02
C ASP A 87 -11.22 -13.51 8.22
N LEU A 88 -9.94 -13.64 7.86
CA LEU A 88 -8.98 -12.53 7.93
C LEU A 88 -9.35 -11.37 7.01
N LEU A 89 -9.79 -11.66 5.79
CA LEU A 89 -10.23 -10.63 4.85
C LEU A 89 -11.45 -9.87 5.38
N VAL A 90 -12.40 -10.57 6.00
CA VAL A 90 -13.56 -9.94 6.65
C VAL A 90 -13.14 -9.13 7.86
N ASP A 91 -12.23 -9.65 8.71
CA ASP A 91 -11.70 -8.92 9.86
C ASP A 91 -11.07 -7.58 9.43
N VAL A 92 -10.26 -7.57 8.36
CA VAL A 92 -9.66 -6.34 7.81
C VAL A 92 -10.73 -5.40 7.26
N HIS A 93 -11.72 -5.93 6.54
CA HIS A 93 -12.81 -5.14 6.01
C HIS A 93 -13.58 -4.39 7.10
N GLU A 94 -14.00 -5.11 8.14
CA GLU A 94 -14.75 -4.57 9.26
C GLU A 94 -13.91 -3.55 10.05
N GLN A 95 -12.59 -3.75 10.15
CA GLN A 95 -11.69 -2.77 10.75
C GLN A 95 -11.64 -1.46 9.95
N ASP A 96 -11.59 -1.53 8.62
CA ASP A 96 -11.61 -0.34 7.77
C ASP A 96 -12.96 0.41 7.86
N LEU A 97 -14.08 -0.31 7.89
CA LEU A 97 -15.41 0.28 8.11
C LEU A 97 -15.54 0.95 9.48
N ALA A 98 -15.04 0.28 10.52
CA ALA A 98 -15.04 0.82 11.87
C ALA A 98 -14.19 2.10 11.98
N GLN A 99 -13.05 2.16 11.30
CA GLN A 99 -12.20 3.35 11.28
C GLN A 99 -12.90 4.56 10.64
N ARG A 100 -13.71 4.35 9.60
CA ARG A 100 -14.50 5.43 8.97
C ARG A 100 -15.58 5.99 9.89
N THR A 101 -16.16 5.13 10.72
CA THR A 101 -17.29 5.49 11.59
C THR A 101 -16.82 6.18 12.87
N GLN A 102 -15.54 6.03 13.25
CA GLN A 102 -14.98 6.67 14.44
C GLN A 102 -14.75 8.17 14.25
N GLN A 103 -15.45 8.99 15.04
CA GLN A 103 -15.17 10.42 15.17
C GLN A 103 -13.81 10.68 15.84
N PRO A 104 -13.09 11.76 15.46
CA PRO A 104 -11.71 12.03 15.89
C PRO A 104 -11.51 12.26 17.40
N ASN A 105 -12.58 12.39 18.19
CA ASN A 105 -12.47 12.78 19.61
C ASN A 105 -12.42 11.61 20.62
N ASN A 106 -12.64 10.36 20.20
CA ASN A 106 -12.57 9.19 21.09
C ASN A 106 -11.38 8.29 20.76
N SER A 107 -10.16 8.83 20.86
CA SER A 107 -8.91 8.11 20.61
C SER A 107 -8.50 7.26 21.80
N THR A 108 -9.22 6.17 22.07
CA THR A 108 -8.67 5.05 22.85
C THR A 108 -8.07 4.03 21.88
N SER A 109 -6.74 3.92 21.87
CA SER A 109 -5.77 2.88 21.42
C SER A 109 -6.19 1.54 20.78
N SER A 110 -7.43 1.36 20.35
CA SER A 110 -8.07 0.10 19.93
C SER A 110 -7.83 -0.29 18.47
N PRO A 111 -7.93 0.61 17.46
CA PRO A 111 -7.83 0.20 16.07
C PRO A 111 -6.43 -0.29 15.69
N SER A 112 -5.37 0.34 16.22
CA SER A 112 -3.99 -0.06 15.94
C SER A 112 -3.64 -1.45 16.48
N ARG A 113 -4.18 -1.84 17.65
CA ARG A 113 -3.95 -3.17 18.23
C ARG A 113 -4.65 -4.28 17.44
N LYS A 114 -5.87 -4.03 16.96
CA LYS A 114 -6.59 -5.00 16.12
C LYS A 114 -5.85 -5.24 14.80
N ARG A 115 -5.31 -4.18 14.17
CA ARG A 115 -4.49 -4.30 12.96
C ARG A 115 -3.20 -5.11 13.19
N LEU A 116 -2.50 -4.89 14.31
CA LEU A 116 -1.33 -5.68 14.68
C LEU A 116 -1.69 -7.16 14.89
N TYR A 117 -2.79 -7.44 15.58
CA TYR A 117 -3.26 -8.81 15.78
C TYR A 117 -3.57 -9.52 14.45
N THR A 118 -4.20 -8.82 13.51
CA THR A 118 -4.43 -9.36 12.15
C THR A 118 -3.11 -9.59 11.41
N ALA A 119 -2.16 -8.66 11.48
CA ALA A 119 -0.83 -8.83 10.88
C ALA A 119 -0.10 -10.06 11.45
N ASP A 120 -0.16 -10.26 12.78
CA ASP A 120 0.40 -11.44 13.44
C ASP A 120 -0.25 -12.73 12.97
N LYS A 121 -1.58 -12.76 12.80
CA LYS A 121 -2.28 -13.92 12.23
C LYS A 121 -1.86 -14.20 10.79
N CYS A 122 -1.76 -13.18 9.94
CA CYS A 122 -1.26 -13.34 8.57
C CYS A 122 0.14 -13.95 8.58
N LEU A 123 1.03 -13.44 9.43
CA LEU A 123 2.39 -13.96 9.57
C LEU A 123 2.40 -15.41 10.08
N GLN A 124 1.54 -15.75 11.03
CA GLN A 124 1.40 -17.12 11.52
C GLN A 124 0.97 -18.07 10.40
N LEU A 125 -0.07 -17.73 9.63
CA LEU A 125 -0.52 -18.55 8.51
C LEU A 125 0.58 -18.78 7.46
N LEU A 126 1.36 -17.74 7.15
CA LEU A 126 2.47 -17.82 6.20
C LEU A 126 3.62 -18.72 6.68
N LYS A 127 3.78 -18.87 8.00
CA LYS A 127 4.83 -19.70 8.62
C LYS A 127 4.38 -21.14 8.91
N SER A 128 3.10 -21.33 9.24
CA SER A 128 2.60 -22.60 9.80
C SER A 128 2.12 -23.61 8.78
N THR A 129 1.89 -23.20 7.52
CA THR A 129 1.13 -24.04 6.59
C THR A 129 1.69 -24.03 5.17
N SER A 130 1.68 -25.21 4.53
CA SER A 130 1.84 -25.35 3.08
C SER A 130 0.57 -24.84 2.39
N MET A 131 0.54 -23.55 2.12
CA MET A 131 -0.56 -22.85 1.46
C MET A 131 -0.33 -22.81 -0.06
N PRO A 132 -1.37 -22.96 -0.90
CA PRO A 132 -1.27 -22.75 -2.33
C PRO A 132 -0.72 -21.35 -2.65
N GLU A 133 0.12 -21.24 -3.67
CA GLU A 133 0.78 -19.97 -4.03
C GLU A 133 -0.19 -18.79 -4.23
N PRO A 134 -1.35 -18.92 -4.93
CA PRO A 134 -2.27 -17.80 -5.09
C PRO A 134 -2.77 -17.27 -3.74
N GLU A 135 -3.15 -18.15 -2.82
CA GLU A 135 -3.63 -17.78 -1.49
C GLU A 135 -2.50 -17.19 -0.64
N ARG A 136 -1.29 -17.77 -0.73
CA ARG A 136 -0.10 -17.25 -0.06
C ARG A 136 0.17 -15.80 -0.46
N MET A 137 0.06 -15.48 -1.76
CA MET A 137 0.22 -14.11 -2.25
C MET A 137 -0.88 -13.17 -1.74
N ILE A 138 -2.12 -13.65 -1.58
CA ILE A 138 -3.22 -12.89 -0.99
C ILE A 138 -2.94 -12.58 0.48
N VAL A 139 -2.54 -13.58 1.27
CA VAL A 139 -2.20 -13.39 2.70
C VAL A 139 -0.98 -12.48 2.86
N GLY A 140 0.01 -12.60 1.98
CA GLY A 140 1.15 -11.68 1.93
C GLY A 140 0.74 -10.24 1.59
N GLY A 141 -0.16 -10.06 0.61
CA GLY A 141 -0.76 -8.77 0.29
C GLY A 141 -1.57 -8.20 1.46
N LEU A 142 -2.29 -9.05 2.20
CA LEU A 142 -3.05 -8.66 3.39
C LEU A 142 -2.14 -8.23 4.55
N LEU A 143 -1.01 -8.91 4.74
CA LEU A 143 0.02 -8.49 5.69
C LEU A 143 0.58 -7.12 5.31
N ALA A 144 0.94 -6.92 4.03
CA ALA A 144 1.38 -5.62 3.54
C ALA A 144 0.29 -4.54 3.75
N TYR A 145 -0.97 -4.87 3.46
CA TYR A 145 -2.11 -3.96 3.62
C TYR A 145 -2.34 -3.53 5.08
N THR A 146 -2.23 -4.46 6.02
CA THR A 146 -2.42 -4.18 7.45
C THR A 146 -1.27 -3.35 8.01
N VAL A 147 -0.02 -3.64 7.62
CA VAL A 147 1.17 -2.88 8.03
C VAL A 147 1.19 -1.48 7.43
N GLN A 148 0.90 -1.31 6.13
CA GLN A 148 0.87 0.04 5.51
C GLN A 148 -0.17 0.96 6.14
N SER A 149 -1.23 0.37 6.71
CA SER A 149 -2.32 1.11 7.32
C SER A 149 -1.95 1.77 8.65
N GLN A 150 -0.79 1.43 9.21
CA GLN A 150 -0.25 2.10 10.37
C GLN A 150 0.41 3.44 9.98
N PRO A 151 0.30 4.47 10.82
CA PRO A 151 1.05 5.71 10.64
C PRO A 151 2.54 5.40 10.49
N PRO A 152 3.28 6.07 9.58
CA PRO A 152 4.71 5.81 9.36
C PRO A 152 5.55 5.84 10.65
N ALA A 153 5.21 6.74 11.58
CA ALA A 153 5.89 6.85 12.88
C ALA A 153 5.66 5.68 13.84
N SER A 154 4.67 4.83 13.57
CA SER A 154 4.29 3.69 14.41
C SER A 154 4.51 2.34 13.71
N ARG A 155 5.07 2.33 12.49
CA ARG A 155 5.37 1.10 11.77
C ARG A 155 6.51 0.36 12.46
N THR A 156 6.25 -0.91 12.77
CA THR A 156 7.23 -1.78 13.40
C THR A 156 8.09 -2.46 12.34
N THR A 157 9.40 -2.54 12.54
CA THR A 157 10.32 -3.28 11.66
C THR A 157 10.22 -4.81 11.80
N PHE A 158 9.36 -5.29 12.71
CA PHE A 158 9.18 -6.71 13.02
C PHE A 158 8.74 -7.54 11.80
N TYR A 159 7.96 -6.95 10.89
CA TYR A 159 7.45 -7.64 9.71
C TYR A 159 8.37 -7.51 8.48
N ASP A 160 9.42 -6.69 8.54
CA ASP A 160 10.21 -6.28 7.37
C ASP A 160 10.86 -7.46 6.67
N GLU A 161 11.45 -8.39 7.42
CA GLU A 161 12.12 -9.57 6.85
C GLU A 161 11.11 -10.46 6.09
N SER A 162 9.94 -10.69 6.67
CA SER A 162 8.89 -11.51 6.05
C SER A 162 8.28 -10.81 4.84
N LEU A 163 8.05 -9.50 4.92
CA LEU A 163 7.58 -8.69 3.81
C LEU A 163 8.59 -8.63 2.67
N MET A 164 9.89 -8.55 2.97
CA MET A 164 10.96 -8.57 1.97
C MET A 164 11.10 -9.94 1.29
N SER A 165 10.93 -11.04 2.03
CA SER A 165 10.85 -12.39 1.44
C SER A 165 9.66 -12.49 0.48
N LEU A 166 8.47 -12.07 0.94
CA LEU A 166 7.25 -12.08 0.12
C LEU A 166 7.36 -11.18 -1.12
N LEU A 167 8.03 -10.04 -1.01
CA LEU A 167 8.27 -9.14 -2.13
C LEU A 167 9.09 -9.83 -3.24
N ALA A 168 10.12 -10.59 -2.84
CA ALA A 168 10.93 -11.40 -3.76
C ALA A 168 10.08 -12.47 -4.45
N GLU A 169 9.29 -13.21 -3.67
CA GLU A 169 8.40 -14.25 -4.19
C GLU A 169 7.35 -13.68 -5.13
N LEU A 170 6.75 -12.53 -4.77
CA LEU A 170 5.78 -11.81 -5.58
C LEU A 170 6.35 -11.40 -6.93
N ALA A 171 7.61 -10.96 -6.98
CA ALA A 171 8.28 -10.60 -8.24
C ALA A 171 8.32 -11.80 -9.20
N GLN A 172 8.66 -12.98 -8.68
CA GLN A 172 8.73 -14.21 -9.46
C GLN A 172 7.34 -14.70 -9.85
N TYR A 173 6.40 -14.71 -8.90
CA TYR A 173 5.04 -15.18 -9.14
C TYR A 173 4.29 -14.32 -10.16
N THR A 174 4.44 -13.00 -10.07
CA THR A 174 3.82 -12.05 -11.00
C THR A 174 4.35 -12.22 -12.42
N PHE A 175 5.60 -12.64 -12.59
CA PHE A 175 6.17 -12.89 -13.91
C PHE A 175 5.36 -13.93 -14.71
N PHE A 176 4.86 -14.96 -14.03
CA PHE A 176 4.08 -16.02 -14.66
C PHE A 176 2.57 -15.78 -14.64
N ASN A 177 2.07 -15.01 -13.67
CA ASN A 177 0.63 -14.91 -13.37
C ASN A 177 0.05 -13.49 -13.54
N TYR A 178 0.75 -12.58 -14.23
CA TYR A 178 0.38 -11.15 -14.36
C TYR A 178 -1.04 -10.84 -14.87
N GLU A 179 -1.77 -11.82 -15.39
CA GLU A 179 -3.17 -11.66 -15.81
C GLU A 179 -4.15 -11.73 -14.64
N HIS A 180 -3.75 -12.31 -13.51
CA HIS A 180 -4.64 -12.50 -12.37
C HIS A 180 -4.95 -11.14 -11.69
N PRO A 181 -6.24 -10.71 -11.64
CA PRO A 181 -6.62 -9.38 -11.14
C PRO A 181 -6.16 -9.07 -9.72
N SER A 182 -6.16 -10.07 -8.83
CA SER A 182 -5.76 -9.89 -7.44
C SER A 182 -4.28 -9.54 -7.26
N LEU A 183 -3.41 -9.93 -8.19
CA LEU A 183 -1.98 -9.58 -8.12
C LEU A 183 -1.77 -8.09 -8.28
N LEU A 184 -2.63 -7.41 -9.03
CA LEU A 184 -2.58 -5.96 -9.13
C LEU A 184 -2.80 -5.34 -7.74
N TRP A 185 -3.81 -5.80 -7.00
CA TRP A 185 -4.08 -5.35 -5.63
C TRP A 185 -2.90 -5.65 -4.70
N ILE A 186 -2.32 -6.84 -4.77
CA ILE A 186 -1.16 -7.23 -3.94
C ILE A 186 0.04 -6.32 -4.22
N VAL A 187 0.38 -6.11 -5.50
CA VAL A 187 1.48 -5.22 -5.92
C VAL A 187 1.27 -3.80 -5.43
N MET A 188 0.03 -3.29 -5.47
CA MET A 188 -0.29 -1.96 -4.91
C MET A 188 -0.11 -1.91 -3.38
N CYS A 189 -0.42 -2.98 -2.65
CA CYS A 189 -0.18 -3.04 -1.20
C CYS A 189 1.32 -2.95 -0.86
N PHE A 190 2.18 -3.56 -1.67
CA PHE A 190 3.64 -3.46 -1.49
C PHE A 190 4.23 -2.13 -1.95
N SER A 191 3.61 -1.45 -2.92
CA SER A 191 4.10 -0.19 -3.47
C SER A 191 4.31 0.90 -2.41
N VAL A 192 3.38 1.01 -1.46
CA VAL A 192 3.41 2.01 -0.38
C VAL A 192 4.44 1.65 0.70
N LEU A 193 4.79 0.37 0.83
CA LEU A 193 5.80 -0.11 1.77
C LEU A 193 7.21 -0.12 1.18
N GLN A 194 7.37 0.01 -0.14
CA GLN A 194 8.65 -0.14 -0.80
C GLN A 194 9.73 0.76 -0.17
N ASP A 195 9.46 2.05 -0.01
CA ASP A 195 10.42 3.00 0.57
C ASP A 195 10.87 2.63 1.99
N HIS A 196 9.95 2.09 2.79
CA HIS A 196 10.22 1.63 4.15
C HIS A 196 11.10 0.38 4.14
N LEU A 197 10.74 -0.60 3.30
CA LEU A 197 11.41 -1.90 3.24
C LEU A 197 12.80 -1.82 2.59
N THR A 198 12.99 -0.94 1.61
CA THR A 198 14.26 -0.82 0.88
C THR A 198 15.18 0.27 1.42
N GLN A 199 14.77 0.97 2.50
CA GLN A 199 15.54 2.05 3.12
C GLN A 199 16.02 3.11 2.11
N GLY A 200 15.18 3.43 1.12
CA GLY A 200 15.50 4.39 0.05
C GLY A 200 16.38 3.85 -1.08
N SER A 201 16.79 2.57 -1.04
CA SER A 201 17.28 1.88 -2.23
C SER A 201 16.10 1.74 -3.19
N ARG A 202 16.07 2.56 -4.24
CA ARG A 202 15.06 2.46 -5.31
C ARG A 202 15.30 1.17 -6.08
N VAL A 203 14.83 0.07 -5.54
CA VAL A 203 14.62 -1.13 -6.34
C VAL A 203 13.45 -0.78 -7.24
N ASP A 204 13.66 -0.78 -8.56
CA ASP A 204 12.62 -0.58 -9.57
C ASP A 204 11.59 -1.72 -9.58
N PHE A 205 11.40 -2.45 -8.47
CA PHE A 205 10.46 -3.56 -8.34
C PHE A 205 9.08 -3.13 -8.78
N PHE A 206 8.55 -2.05 -8.19
CA PHE A 206 7.21 -1.61 -8.50
C PHE A 206 7.10 -1.13 -9.96
N HIS A 207 8.09 -0.39 -10.47
CA HIS A 207 8.17 -0.03 -11.89
C HIS A 207 8.14 -1.27 -12.80
N HIS A 208 9.03 -2.24 -12.57
CA HIS A 208 9.14 -3.45 -13.39
C HIS A 208 7.93 -4.37 -13.26
N THR A 209 7.28 -4.44 -12.10
CA THR A 209 6.16 -5.34 -11.84
C THR A 209 4.85 -4.74 -12.36
N VAL A 210 4.61 -3.45 -12.13
CA VAL A 210 3.42 -2.75 -12.64
C VAL A 210 3.39 -2.76 -14.16
N LEU A 211 4.51 -2.47 -14.83
CA LEU A 211 4.55 -2.44 -16.30
C LEU A 211 4.25 -3.78 -16.97
N ARG A 212 4.24 -4.90 -16.23
CA ARG A 212 3.82 -6.22 -16.76
C ARG A 212 2.32 -6.34 -16.93
N PHE A 213 1.54 -5.65 -16.10
CA PHE A 213 0.08 -5.68 -16.24
C PHE A 213 -0.32 -4.90 -17.48
N ARG A 214 -1.04 -5.51 -18.42
CA ARG A 214 -1.53 -4.82 -19.63
C ARG A 214 -2.37 -3.57 -19.31
N GLN A 215 -3.02 -3.61 -18.15
CA GLN A 215 -3.87 -2.55 -17.64
C GLN A 215 -3.09 -1.35 -17.10
N SER A 216 -1.79 -1.51 -16.83
CA SER A 216 -0.94 -0.50 -16.18
C SER A 216 -0.76 0.79 -16.96
N THR A 217 -0.94 0.74 -18.27
CA THR A 217 -0.81 1.91 -19.16
C THR A 217 -1.83 3.02 -18.88
N ARG A 218 -2.94 2.71 -18.21
CA ARG A 218 -4.00 3.67 -17.92
C ARG A 218 -4.55 3.44 -16.51
N TRP A 219 -4.39 4.44 -15.65
CA TRP A 219 -4.95 4.43 -14.30
C TRP A 219 -6.42 4.05 -14.26
N SER A 220 -7.25 4.57 -15.18
CA SER A 220 -8.69 4.26 -15.21
C SER A 220 -9.02 2.77 -15.35
N ARG A 221 -8.16 1.99 -16.02
CA ARG A 221 -8.30 0.53 -16.12
C ARG A 221 -7.86 -0.15 -14.83
N MET A 222 -6.70 0.24 -14.30
CA MET A 222 -6.22 -0.26 -13.01
C MET A 222 -7.22 0.01 -11.89
N GLU A 223 -7.72 1.23 -11.80
CA GLU A 223 -8.72 1.64 -10.80
C GLU A 223 -9.96 0.77 -10.86
N LYS A 224 -10.46 0.46 -12.07
CA LYS A 224 -11.61 -0.43 -12.24
C LYS A 224 -11.35 -1.81 -11.63
N THR A 225 -10.19 -2.41 -11.93
CA THR A 225 -9.82 -3.71 -11.36
C THR A 225 -9.55 -3.64 -9.86
N LEU A 226 -8.84 -2.61 -9.39
CA LEU A 226 -8.54 -2.43 -7.97
C LEU A 226 -9.81 -2.29 -7.14
N LYS A 227 -10.84 -1.61 -7.67
CA LYS A 227 -12.15 -1.47 -7.01
C LYS A 227 -12.86 -2.81 -6.74
N GLU A 228 -12.53 -3.86 -7.47
CA GLU A 228 -13.06 -5.20 -7.19
C GLU A 228 -12.49 -5.79 -5.89
N PHE A 229 -11.30 -5.35 -5.45
CA PHE A 229 -10.57 -5.85 -4.28
C PHE A 229 -10.44 -4.82 -3.15
N LEU A 230 -11.04 -3.64 -3.30
CA LEU A 230 -10.91 -2.55 -2.33
C LEU A 230 -12.07 -2.50 -1.36
N TRP A 231 -11.73 -2.32 -0.08
CA TRP A 231 -12.70 -1.97 0.96
C TRP A 231 -12.99 -0.47 1.02
N THR A 232 -12.02 0.37 0.64
CA THR A 232 -12.08 1.82 0.80
C THR A 232 -11.43 2.58 -0.37
N ASP A 233 -12.09 3.63 -0.86
CA ASP A 233 -11.56 4.51 -1.92
C ASP A 233 -10.39 5.40 -1.46
N GLU A 234 -10.16 5.54 -0.15
CA GLU A 234 -9.07 6.38 0.38
C GLU A 234 -7.70 5.89 -0.10
N ARG A 235 -7.53 4.57 -0.17
CA ARG A 235 -6.30 3.92 -0.63
C ARG A 235 -6.03 4.14 -2.11
N LEU A 236 -7.07 4.32 -2.93
CA LEU A 236 -6.90 4.57 -4.36
C LEU A 236 -6.07 5.82 -4.62
N ARG A 237 -6.18 6.86 -3.79
CA ARG A 237 -5.38 8.08 -3.98
C ARG A 237 -3.90 7.85 -3.73
N GLU A 238 -3.56 7.14 -2.65
CA GLU A 238 -2.16 6.79 -2.33
C GLU A 238 -1.56 5.88 -3.41
N TRP A 239 -2.34 4.88 -3.84
CA TRP A 239 -1.96 3.95 -4.89
C TRP A 239 -1.83 4.62 -6.25
N LYS A 240 -2.67 5.60 -6.57
CA LYS A 240 -2.54 6.40 -7.79
C LYS A 240 -1.20 7.13 -7.80
N TRP A 241 -0.83 7.73 -6.67
CA TRP A 241 0.43 8.46 -6.58
C TRP A 241 1.64 7.54 -6.76
N ALA A 242 1.63 6.38 -6.11
CA ALA A 242 2.67 5.35 -6.31
C ALA A 242 2.74 4.94 -7.79
N TRP A 243 1.60 4.69 -8.44
CA TRP A 243 1.53 4.37 -9.86
C TRP A 243 2.07 5.49 -10.78
N GLU A 244 1.73 6.75 -10.51
CA GLU A 244 2.23 7.91 -11.27
C GLU A 244 3.75 8.08 -11.14
N ASP A 245 4.30 7.87 -9.93
CA ASP A 245 5.74 7.87 -9.69
C ASP A 245 6.44 6.74 -10.47
N ALA A 246 5.87 5.54 -10.43
CA ALA A 246 6.43 4.36 -11.10
C ALA A 246 6.43 4.48 -12.62
N ILE A 247 5.36 4.99 -13.23
CA ILE A 247 5.29 5.15 -14.69
C ILE A 247 6.07 6.39 -15.17
N GLY A 248 6.72 7.13 -14.26
CA GLY A 248 7.49 8.33 -14.59
C GLY A 248 6.60 9.50 -15.01
N SER A 249 5.33 9.49 -14.60
CA SER A 249 4.35 10.53 -14.91
C SER A 249 4.40 11.72 -13.93
N HIS A 250 5.16 11.62 -12.83
CA HIS A 250 5.37 12.74 -11.90
C HIS A 250 6.84 13.18 -11.83
N ARG A 251 7.10 14.46 -12.15
CA ARG A 251 8.30 15.15 -11.66
C ARG A 251 8.21 15.20 -10.13
N PRO A 252 9.28 14.93 -9.38
CA PRO A 252 9.22 14.98 -7.92
C PRO A 252 8.87 16.40 -7.50
N MET A 253 7.63 16.62 -7.05
CA MET A 253 7.26 17.83 -6.36
C MET A 253 7.76 17.65 -4.93
N GLY A 254 8.62 18.59 -4.50
CA GLY A 254 9.33 18.53 -3.24
C GLY A 254 8.42 18.19 -2.08
N TYR A 255 8.92 17.32 -1.22
CA TYR A 255 8.48 17.17 0.15
C TYR A 255 8.69 18.52 0.87
N GLU A 256 7.77 19.46 0.70
CA GLU A 256 7.67 20.57 1.64
C GLU A 256 7.19 20.00 2.97
N SER A 257 8.04 20.19 3.95
CA SER A 257 7.98 19.63 5.28
C SER A 257 6.64 19.91 5.96
N ARG A 258 5.99 18.85 6.45
CA ARG A 258 5.08 18.97 7.59
C ARG A 258 5.91 19.29 8.84
N THR A 259 6.08 20.59 9.10
CA THR A 259 6.18 21.14 10.46
C THR A 259 5.44 22.48 10.48
N PRO A 260 4.42 22.67 11.32
CA PRO A 260 4.05 24.02 11.72
C PRO A 260 5.15 24.50 12.68
N SER A 261 6.17 25.16 12.12
CA SER A 261 7.14 25.88 12.95
C SER A 261 6.40 27.04 13.60
N LYS A 262 6.05 26.86 14.88
CA LYS A 262 5.71 27.96 15.77
C LYS A 262 6.97 28.80 15.92
N SER A 263 6.91 30.06 15.49
CA SER A 263 7.87 31.08 15.89
C SER A 263 7.99 31.10 17.43
N PRO A 264 9.20 31.06 18.00
CA PRO A 264 9.41 31.49 19.37
C PRO A 264 9.60 33.01 19.38
N GLU A 265 8.56 33.72 19.81
CA GLU A 265 8.58 35.04 20.43
C GLU A 265 8.40 34.72 21.94
N ILE A 266 9.22 35.10 22.94
CA ILE A 266 9.80 36.40 23.34
C ILE A 266 10.91 36.15 24.40
N GLU A 267 11.68 37.21 24.69
CA GLU A 267 12.56 37.54 25.83
C GLU A 267 14.04 37.52 25.46
N GLY A 268 14.79 38.62 25.37
CA GLY A 268 14.57 40.02 25.71
C GLY A 268 15.96 40.60 26.02
N PHE A 269 16.33 41.79 25.52
CA PHE A 269 17.33 42.65 26.15
C PHE A 269 17.32 44.04 25.48
N ALA A 270 17.30 45.06 26.32
CA ALA A 270 17.23 46.47 25.99
C ALA A 270 18.52 47.04 25.38
N ARG A 271 18.42 47.98 24.44
CA ARG A 271 18.82 49.40 24.65
C ARG A 271 18.71 50.25 23.37
N ASP A 272 18.35 51.50 23.65
CA ASP A 272 18.69 52.76 22.98
C ASP A 272 18.13 53.07 21.57
N GLY A 273 17.05 53.87 21.60
CA GLY A 273 17.08 55.24 21.06
C GLY A 273 17.09 55.40 19.54
N VAL A 274 15.96 55.87 19.00
CA VAL A 274 15.80 57.19 18.36
C VAL A 274 14.35 57.30 17.85
N VAL A 275 13.73 58.41 18.25
CA VAL A 275 12.37 58.82 17.88
C VAL A 275 12.40 59.49 16.51
N THR A 276 11.53 59.09 15.58
CA THR A 276 11.00 59.99 14.54
C THR A 276 9.69 59.42 13.96
N PRO A 277 8.71 60.28 13.61
CA PRO A 277 7.30 59.89 13.55
C PRO A 277 6.84 59.43 12.15
N ALA A 278 5.75 58.66 12.18
CA ALA A 278 5.01 58.20 11.02
C ALA A 278 4.29 59.35 10.27
N PRO A 279 4.01 59.18 8.97
CA PRO A 279 2.85 59.78 8.34
C PRO A 279 1.75 58.73 8.16
N SER A 280 0.61 59.03 8.76
CA SER A 280 -0.69 58.43 8.48
C SER A 280 -1.30 58.99 7.19
N ILE A 281 -2.26 58.24 6.63
CA ILE A 281 -3.48 58.69 5.92
C ILE A 281 -3.63 58.19 4.47
N ASP A 282 -4.75 57.45 4.32
CA ASP A 282 -5.64 57.24 3.18
C ASP A 282 -5.15 56.60 1.87
N ARG A 283 -5.79 55.48 1.54
CA ARG A 283 -6.73 55.41 0.39
C ARG A 283 -7.43 54.04 0.33
N TYR A 284 -8.66 54.00 0.85
CA TYR A 284 -9.72 53.19 0.25
C TYR A 284 -10.53 54.11 -0.64
N ALA A 285 -10.50 53.88 -1.95
CA ALA A 285 -11.53 54.38 -2.86
C ALA A 285 -11.47 53.61 -4.18
N ASN A 286 -12.53 52.85 -4.44
CA ASN A 286 -13.15 52.65 -5.76
C ASN A 286 -12.30 51.88 -6.79
N LEU A 287 -12.73 50.71 -7.26
CA LEU A 287 -13.69 50.60 -8.37
C LEU A 287 -14.31 49.18 -8.43
N ARG A 288 -15.61 49.10 -8.16
CA ARG A 288 -16.60 48.36 -9.00
C ARG A 288 -17.21 49.40 -9.94
N PRO A 289 -17.84 49.06 -11.11
CA PRO A 289 -18.80 47.96 -11.33
C PRO A 289 -18.76 47.43 -12.81
N PRO A 290 -19.82 46.88 -13.46
CA PRO A 290 -21.06 46.23 -12.99
C PRO A 290 -21.31 44.82 -13.60
N MET A 291 -22.33 44.15 -13.02
CA MET A 291 -23.11 43.06 -13.59
C MET A 291 -23.89 43.50 -14.85
N GLU A 292 -24.21 42.53 -15.71
CA GLU A 292 -25.55 42.14 -16.23
C GLU A 292 -25.35 41.45 -17.61
N VAL A 293 -26.09 40.46 -18.13
CA VAL A 293 -27.28 39.65 -17.79
C VAL A 293 -27.43 38.64 -18.94
N GLY A 294 -27.93 37.42 -18.65
CA GLY A 294 -28.71 36.59 -19.59
C GLY A 294 -27.96 35.83 -20.70
N LEU A 295 -28.39 34.67 -21.20
CA LEU A 295 -29.70 34.03 -21.17
C LEU A 295 -29.58 32.53 -21.55
N GLN A 296 -30.42 31.71 -20.91
CA GLN A 296 -31.21 30.57 -21.42
C GLN A 296 -30.60 29.44 -22.28
N ILE A 297 -30.53 28.27 -21.63
CA ILE A 297 -31.17 26.98 -21.97
C ILE A 297 -31.84 26.88 -23.36
N LYS A 298 -31.47 25.83 -24.12
CA LYS A 298 -32.41 25.09 -24.98
C LYS A 298 -32.08 23.59 -24.95
N MET A 299 -33.05 22.79 -24.51
CA MET A 299 -33.18 21.35 -24.78
C MET A 299 -34.09 21.19 -26.00
N GLU A 300 -33.78 20.20 -26.84
CA GLU A 300 -34.59 19.56 -27.89
C GLU A 300 -33.58 18.62 -28.60
N GLU A 301 -33.84 17.37 -28.94
CA GLU A 301 -34.89 16.37 -28.68
C GLU A 301 -34.24 15.02 -29.00
#